data_AF-A0A0G0PZX9-F1
#
_entry.id   AF-A0A0G0PZX9-F1
#
_cell.length_a   1.000
_cell.length_b   1.000
_cell.length_c   1.000
_cell.angle_alpha   90.00
_cell.angle_beta   90.00
_cell.angle_gamma   90.00
#
_symmetry.space_group_name_H-M   'P 1'
#
loop_
_entity.id
_entity.type
_entity.pdbx_description
1 polymer ?
#
loop_
_entity_poly.entity_id
_entity_poly.type
_entity_poly.pdbx_seq_one_letter_code
_entity_poly.pdbx_strand_id
1 'polypeptide(L)'
;MTITVSISDFRQHISDYLARVKAGDTVVLKDEKKNENVAKIVGQKQFDPKRFWKALKKASGTFTAKNHPEWRTKRDVIRWVEQGRAAADRTF
;
A
#
# COMPACT_ATOMS: atom_id res chain seq x y z
N MET A 1 -0.22 5.65 7.47
CA MET A 1 -0.11 4.97 8.78
C MET A 1 -1.43 5.13 9.52
N THR A 2 -1.81 4.22 10.41
CA THR A 2 -3.03 4.37 11.22
C THR A 2 -2.67 5.05 12.53
N ILE A 3 -3.40 6.09 12.89
CA ILE A 3 -3.20 6.90 14.10
C ILE A 3 -4.52 6.89 14.86
N THR A 4 -4.49 6.49 16.12
CA THR A 4 -5.67 6.52 17.00
C THR A 4 -5.54 7.68 17.96
N VAL A 5 -6.54 8.56 18.02
CA VAL A 5 -6.55 9.78 18.84
C VAL A 5 -7.87 9.91 19.58
N SER A 6 -7.85 10.59 20.71
CA SER A 6 -9.08 10.90 21.43
C SER A 6 -9.88 11.97 20.69
N ILE A 7 -11.20 11.98 20.89
CA ILE A 7 -12.08 13.02 20.32
C ILE A 7 -11.64 14.42 20.81
N SER A 8 -11.21 14.53 22.06
CA SER A 8 -10.76 15.79 22.67
C SER A 8 -9.51 16.33 21.99
N ASP A 9 -8.50 15.47 21.80
CA ASP A 9 -7.25 15.82 21.14
C ASP A 9 -7.46 16.15 19.65
N PHE A 10 -8.29 15.35 18.98
CA PHE A 10 -8.68 15.62 17.59
C PHE A 10 -9.34 16.99 17.41
N ARG A 11 -10.20 17.40 18.35
CA ARG A 11 -10.86 18.71 18.31
C ARG A 11 -9.87 19.86 18.45
N GLN A 12 -8.84 19.71 19.28
CA GLN A 12 -7.82 20.74 19.50
C GLN A 12 -6.87 20.87 18.31
N HIS A 13 -6.57 19.76 17.64
CA HIS A 13 -5.58 19.68 16.56
C HIS A 13 -6.17 19.23 15.22
N ILE A 14 -7.43 19.61 14.94
CA ILE A 14 -8.19 19.10 13.80
C ILE A 14 -7.48 19.32 12.45
N SER A 15 -6.91 20.51 12.26
CA SER A 15 -6.20 20.88 11.03
C SER A 15 -4.97 20.01 10.79
N ASP A 16 -4.22 19.68 11.84
CA ASP A 16 -3.02 18.85 11.76
C ASP A 16 -3.39 17.41 11.38
N TYR A 17 -4.44 16.87 12.01
CA TYR A 17 -4.93 15.55 11.68
C TYR A 17 -5.50 15.47 10.26
N LEU A 18 -6.23 16.49 9.80
CA LEU A 18 -6.70 16.55 8.41
C LEU A 18 -5.54 16.68 7.41
N ALA A 19 -4.46 17.39 7.75
CA ALA A 19 -3.25 17.42 6.93
C ALA A 19 -2.58 16.05 6.81
N ARG A 20 -2.52 15.29 7.91
CA ARG A 20 -2.03 13.89 7.91
C ARG A 20 -2.92 12.98 7.09
N VAL A 21 -4.24 13.10 7.22
CA VAL A 21 -5.22 12.40 6.39
C VAL A 21 -4.99 12.70 4.91
N LYS A 22 -4.79 13.97 4.54
CA LYS A 22 -4.46 14.39 3.17
C LYS A 22 -3.14 13.80 2.68
N ALA A 23 -2.16 13.62 3.56
CA ALA A 23 -0.89 12.95 3.25
C ALA A 23 -1.02 11.41 3.08
N GLY A 24 -2.21 10.85 3.38
CA GLY A 24 -2.53 9.43 3.23
C GLY A 24 -2.50 8.63 4.53
N ASP A 25 -2.43 9.29 5.69
CA ASP A 25 -2.65 8.62 6.97
C ASP A 25 -4.15 8.35 7.20
N THR A 26 -4.43 7.41 8.09
CA THR A 26 -5.77 7.12 8.59
C THR A 26 -5.85 7.57 10.03
N VAL A 27 -6.86 8.37 10.38
CA VAL A 27 -7.09 8.83 11.75
C VAL A 27 -8.32 8.11 12.30
N VAL A 28 -8.17 7.42 13.43
CA VAL A 28 -9.25 6.75 14.16
C VAL A 28 -9.57 7.57 15.40
N LEU A 29 -10.83 7.96 15.53
CA LEU A 29 -11.34 8.68 16.69
C LEU A 29 -11.80 7.69 17.74
N LYS A 30 -11.24 7.82 18.94
CA LYS A 30 -11.59 7.01 20.10
C LYS A 30 -12.32 7.85 21.14
N ASP A 31 -13.47 7.37 21.60
CA ASP A 31 -14.10 7.86 22.81
C ASP A 31 -13.39 7.24 24.01
N GLU A 32 -12.61 8.03 24.73
CA GLU A 32 -11.88 7.56 25.91
C GLU A 32 -12.81 7.20 27.07
N LYS A 33 -13.99 7.83 27.17
CA LYS A 33 -14.95 7.57 28.25
C LYS A 33 -15.61 6.21 28.10
N LYS A 34 -15.86 5.81 26.85
CA LYS A 34 -16.46 4.50 26.50
C LYS A 34 -15.43 3.46 26.08
N ASN A 35 -14.16 3.85 25.95
CA ASN A 35 -13.06 3.04 25.43
C ASN A 35 -13.34 2.43 24.04
N GLU A 36 -14.08 3.14 23.19
CA GLU A 36 -14.59 2.65 21.91
C GLU A 36 -14.08 3.50 20.74
N ASN A 37 -13.84 2.86 19.60
CA ASN A 37 -13.53 3.56 18.35
C ASN A 37 -14.86 4.02 17.72
N VAL A 38 -15.08 5.33 17.66
CA VAL A 38 -16.34 5.91 17.22
C VAL A 38 -16.35 6.28 15.73
N ALA A 39 -15.20 6.62 15.15
CA ALA A 39 -15.12 6.99 13.74
C ALA A 39 -13.72 6.77 13.17
N LYS A 40 -13.64 6.69 11.84
CA LYS A 40 -12.37 6.63 11.10
C LYS A 40 -12.42 7.59 9.93
N ILE A 41 -11.41 8.44 9.82
CA ILE A 41 -11.22 9.38 8.72
C ILE A 41 -10.11 8.82 7.84
N VAL A 42 -10.45 8.57 6.58
CA VAL A 42 -9.53 8.04 5.58
C VAL A 42 -9.36 9.07 4.49
N GLY A 43 -8.12 9.44 4.19
CA GLY A 43 -7.84 10.33 3.08
C GLY A 43 -8.14 9.61 1.76
N GLN A 44 -8.85 10.28 0.86
CA GLN A 44 -8.86 9.86 -0.53
C GLN A 44 -7.47 10.12 -1.10
N LYS A 45 -6.72 9.04 -1.31
CA LYS A 45 -5.38 9.10 -1.89
C LYS A 45 -5.52 9.65 -3.32
N GLN A 46 -5.25 10.93 -3.50
CA GLN A 46 -5.19 11.50 -4.84
C GLN A 46 -4.06 10.81 -5.60
N PHE A 47 -4.34 10.44 -6.86
CA PHE A 47 -3.34 9.81 -7.70
C PHE A 47 -2.17 10.77 -7.89
N ASP A 48 -1.01 10.41 -7.35
CA ASP A 48 0.24 11.14 -7.54
C ASP A 48 1.05 10.43 -8.64
N PRO A 49 1.00 10.93 -9.89
CA PRO A 49 1.71 10.31 -11.00
C PRO A 49 3.22 10.30 -10.76
N LYS A 50 3.80 11.32 -10.13
CA LYS A 50 5.25 11.38 -9.89
C LYS A 50 5.69 10.29 -8.92
N ARG A 51 4.96 10.14 -7.80
CA ARG A 51 5.26 9.09 -6.82
C ARG A 51 5.00 7.70 -7.38
N PHE A 52 3.96 7.53 -8.19
CA PHE A 52 3.67 6.29 -8.92
C PHE A 52 4.81 5.94 -9.88
N TRP A 53 5.19 6.84 -10.79
CA TRP A 53 6.27 6.59 -11.75
C TRP A 53 7.62 6.35 -11.08
N LYS A 54 7.92 7.03 -9.96
CA LYS A 54 9.13 6.78 -9.17
C LYS A 54 9.14 5.38 -8.55
N ALA A 55 8.01 4.94 -8.00
CA ALA A 55 7.87 3.59 -7.45
C ALA A 55 7.96 2.53 -8.58
N LEU A 56 7.30 2.77 -9.71
CA LEU A 56 7.35 1.89 -10.87
C LEU A 56 8.77 1.77 -11.42
N LYS A 57 9.50 2.90 -11.57
CA LYS A 57 10.90 2.91 -12.03
C LYS A 57 11.83 2.16 -11.08
N LYS A 58 11.59 2.25 -9.76
CA LYS A 58 12.34 1.47 -8.76
C LYS A 58 12.06 -0.02 -8.90
N ALA A 59 10.79 -0.40 -9.04
CA ALA A 59 10.39 -1.80 -9.19
C ALA A 59 10.86 -2.39 -10.53
N SER A 60 10.78 -1.63 -11.63
CA SER A 60 11.20 -2.10 -12.96
C SER A 60 12.69 -2.40 -13.03
N GLY A 61 13.53 -1.74 -12.21
CA GLY A 61 14.95 -2.10 -12.06
C GLY A 61 15.16 -3.49 -11.43
N THR A 62 14.25 -3.92 -10.55
CA THR A 62 14.23 -5.26 -9.95
C THR A 62 13.73 -6.32 -10.93
N PHE A 63 12.74 -6.00 -11.77
CA PHE A 63 12.20 -6.89 -12.81
C PHE A 63 12.96 -6.80 -14.15
N THR A 64 14.25 -6.46 -14.13
CA THR A 64 15.08 -6.58 -15.33
C THR A 64 15.46 -8.05 -15.54
N ALA A 65 15.62 -8.49 -16.80
CA ALA A 65 16.09 -9.85 -17.10
C ALA A 65 17.42 -10.21 -16.41
N LYS A 66 18.20 -9.20 -16.02
CA LYS A 66 19.45 -9.34 -15.26
C LYS A 66 19.25 -9.69 -13.78
N ASN A 67 18.14 -9.28 -13.17
CA ASN A 67 17.87 -9.41 -11.72
C ASN A 67 16.65 -10.25 -11.38
N HIS A 68 15.91 -10.76 -12.37
CA HIS A 68 14.73 -11.60 -12.13
C HIS A 68 15.18 -12.96 -11.61
N PRO A 69 14.80 -13.38 -10.39
CA PRO A 69 15.31 -14.60 -9.77
C PRO A 69 14.98 -15.85 -10.60
N GLU A 70 13.83 -15.86 -11.27
CA GLU A 70 13.43 -16.95 -12.17
C GLU A 70 13.94 -16.81 -13.62
N TRP A 71 14.63 -15.74 -14.04
CA TRP A 71 15.10 -15.59 -15.44
C TRP A 71 16.61 -15.81 -15.61
N ARG A 72 17.24 -16.47 -14.63
CA ARG A 72 18.68 -16.75 -14.64
C ARG A 72 19.10 -17.72 -15.74
N THR A 73 18.28 -18.73 -16.03
CA THR A 73 18.53 -19.72 -17.10
C THR A 73 17.27 -20.01 -17.88
N LYS A 74 17.41 -20.55 -19.11
CA LYS A 74 16.27 -21.00 -19.92
C LYS A 74 15.36 -21.99 -19.17
N ARG A 75 15.94 -22.85 -18.32
CA ARG A 75 15.19 -23.82 -17.52
C ARG A 75 14.38 -23.15 -16.41
N ASP A 76 14.91 -22.11 -15.78
CA ASP A 76 14.20 -21.36 -14.74
C ASP A 76 13.02 -20.60 -15.33
N VAL A 77 13.19 -20.03 -16.52
CA VAL A 77 12.10 -19.38 -17.27
C VAL A 77 11.00 -20.38 -17.62
N ILE A 78 11.36 -21.56 -18.14
CA ILE A 78 10.39 -22.62 -18.46
C ILE A 78 9.59 -23.01 -17.21
N ARG A 79 10.27 -23.27 -16.09
CA ARG A 79 9.62 -23.63 -14.82
C ARG A 79 8.67 -22.53 -14.33
N TRP A 80 9.09 -21.28 -14.38
CA TRP A 80 8.28 -20.14 -13.96
C TRP A 80 7.01 -20.00 -14.83
N VAL A 81 7.13 -20.18 -16.14
CA VAL A 81 5.98 -20.17 -17.06
C VAL A 81 5.04 -21.34 -16.79
N GLU A 82 5.57 -22.55 -16.57
CA GLU A 82 4.76 -23.74 -16.25
C GLU A 82 3.99 -23.56 -14.94
N GLN A 83 4.63 -23.02 -13.89
CA GLN A 83 3.99 -22.71 -12.62
C GLN A 83 2.88 -21.66 -12.78
N GLY A 84 3.14 -20.59 -13.54
CA GLY A 84 2.15 -19.56 -13.81
C GLY A 84 0.94 -20.08 -14.60
N ARG A 85 1.17 -21.02 -15.55
CA ARG A 85 0.09 -21.67 -16.29
C ARG A 85 -0.73 -22.59 -15.40
N ALA A 86 -0.09 -23.40 -14.57
CA ALA A 86 -0.76 -24.27 -13.60
C ALA A 86 -1.61 -23.46 -12.60
N ALA A 87 -1.08 -22.35 -12.07
CA ALA A 87 -1.81 -21.46 -11.16
C ALA A 87 -2.99 -20.74 -11.82
N ALA A 88 -3.02 -20.68 -13.15
CA ALA A 88 -4.10 -20.11 -13.95
C ALA A 88 -5.04 -21.18 -14.54
N ASP A 89 -4.96 -22.42 -14.07
CA ASP A 89 -5.71 -23.59 -14.56
C ASP A 89 -5.57 -23.82 -16.08
N ARG A 90 -4.39 -23.50 -16.64
CA ARG A 90 -4.05 -23.73 -18.04
C ARG A 90 -3.16 -24.96 -18.17
N THR A 91 -3.75 -26.11 -18.52
CA THR A 91 -3.02 -27.33 -18.87
C THR A 91 -2.84 -27.43 -20.39
N PHE A 92 -1.62 -27.73 -20.84
CA PHE A 92 -1.28 -28.16 -22.21
C PHE A 92 -0.34 -29.34 -22.12
#